data_AF-A0A3C7VW55-F1
#
_entry.id   AF-A0A3C7VW55-F1
#
_cell.length_a   1.000
_cell.length_b   1.000
_cell.length_c   1.000
_cell.angle_alpha   90.00
_cell.angle_beta   90.00
_cell.angle_gamma   90.00
#
_symmetry.space_group_name_H-M   'P 1'
#
loop_
_entity.id
_entity.type
_entity.pdbx_description
1 polymer ?
#
loop_
_entity_poly.entity_id
_entity_poly.type
_entity_poly.pdbx_seq_one_letter_code
_entity_poly.pdbx_strand_id
1 'polypeptide(L)'
;YKARIKILVKAMGVEAFTAAVEKEWEQLRDGPTTLPDAEIGRIAAFFSAPPYASVDTAAEAAVLEAHCASEPIFANWVRRNSHAHQAPGYRAVTVSLKATGNPPGDISAAQLDRLADLCEAYSFGQLRTTHQQNVVLADVRESDLLPLWRGLQAVGLACPNAGYLTDMICCPGGDFCSLANAKSIPVAEAIQARFEDLDYLYDLGPLELNISGCMNACG
;
A
#
# COMPACT_ATOMS: atom_id res chain seq x y z
N TYR A 1 26.14 20.88 3.22
CA TYR A 1 25.46 21.06 1.92
C TYR A 1 26.02 20.01 0.96
N LYS A 2 25.16 19.23 0.26
CA LYS A 2 25.54 18.08 -0.62
C LYS A 2 26.01 16.77 0.06
N ALA A 3 25.23 16.24 1.03
CA ALA A 3 25.59 15.03 1.78
C ALA A 3 24.96 13.71 1.26
N ARG A 4 24.27 13.68 0.12
CA ARG A 4 23.72 12.44 -0.43
C ARG A 4 24.84 11.58 -1.04
N ILE A 5 24.81 10.27 -0.81
CA ILE A 5 25.83 9.31 -1.31
C ILE A 5 26.11 9.48 -2.81
N LYS A 6 25.07 9.74 -3.62
CA LYS A 6 25.22 9.99 -5.06
C LYS A 6 26.16 11.15 -5.43
N ILE A 7 26.31 12.14 -4.54
CA ILE A 7 27.20 13.28 -4.77
C ILE A 7 28.64 12.88 -4.51
N LEU A 8 28.89 12.05 -3.49
CA LEU A 8 30.19 11.47 -3.21
C LEU A 8 30.63 10.57 -4.38
N VAL A 9 29.74 9.69 -4.85
CA VAL A 9 29.98 8.82 -6.02
C VAL A 9 30.35 9.67 -7.25
N LYS A 10 29.60 10.75 -7.53
CA LYS A 10 29.92 11.64 -8.65
C LYS A 10 31.26 12.37 -8.50
N ALA A 11 31.62 12.76 -7.28
CA ALA A 11 32.86 13.48 -7.01
C ALA A 11 34.10 12.58 -7.09
N MET A 12 33.98 11.32 -6.65
CA MET A 12 35.08 10.34 -6.71
C MET A 12 35.21 9.70 -8.09
N GLY A 13 34.11 9.57 -8.84
CA GLY A 13 34.02 8.65 -9.96
C GLY A 13 33.60 7.26 -9.49
N VAL A 14 32.90 6.52 -10.35
CA VAL A 14 32.34 5.20 -10.00
C VAL A 14 33.46 4.22 -9.65
N GLU A 15 34.53 4.21 -10.42
CA GLU A 15 35.66 3.29 -10.24
C GLU A 15 36.35 3.50 -8.90
N ALA A 16 36.65 4.76 -8.55
CA ALA A 16 37.31 5.08 -7.30
C ALA A 16 36.41 4.86 -6.08
N PHE A 17 35.11 5.16 -6.22
CA PHE A 17 34.14 4.86 -5.16
C PHE A 17 34.00 3.35 -4.94
N THR A 18 33.89 2.56 -6.01
CA THR A 18 33.87 1.09 -5.94
C THR A 18 35.13 0.57 -5.25
N ALA A 19 36.32 1.02 -5.66
CA ALA A 19 37.57 0.60 -5.03
C ALA A 19 37.62 0.95 -3.52
N ALA A 20 37.07 2.09 -3.12
CA ALA A 20 36.97 2.47 -1.71
C ALA A 20 35.98 1.60 -0.92
N VAL A 21 34.83 1.26 -1.52
CA VAL A 21 33.86 0.32 -0.93
C VAL A 21 34.48 -1.06 -0.75
N GLU A 22 35.16 -1.59 -1.77
CA GLU A 22 35.83 -2.90 -1.70
C GLU A 22 36.92 -2.91 -0.63
N LYS A 23 37.76 -1.87 -0.57
CA LYS A 23 38.81 -1.75 0.44
C LYS A 23 38.25 -1.74 1.88
N GLU A 24 37.10 -1.09 2.09
CA GLU A 24 36.43 -1.09 3.40
C GLU A 24 35.79 -2.46 3.68
N TRP A 25 35.11 -3.04 2.68
CA TRP A 25 34.48 -4.35 2.78
C TRP A 25 35.50 -5.45 3.10
N GLU A 26 36.69 -5.45 2.50
CA GLU A 26 37.79 -6.38 2.79
C GLU A 26 38.19 -6.38 4.27
N GLN A 27 38.07 -5.25 4.96
CA GLN A 27 38.37 -5.14 6.40
C GLN A 27 37.21 -5.62 7.28
N LEU A 28 35.98 -5.64 6.75
CA LEU A 28 34.75 -5.94 7.49
C LEU A 28 34.18 -7.34 7.24
N ARG A 29 34.51 -7.98 6.11
CA ARG A 29 33.85 -9.20 5.61
C ARG A 29 33.89 -10.40 6.56
N ASP A 30 34.90 -10.46 7.42
CA ASP A 30 35.08 -11.52 8.44
C ASP A 30 35.01 -10.96 9.88
N GLY A 31 34.48 -9.75 10.02
CA GLY A 31 34.36 -9.03 11.29
C GLY A 31 33.03 -9.26 12.03
N PRO A 32 32.76 -8.50 13.10
CA PRO A 32 31.52 -8.63 13.88
C PRO A 32 30.23 -8.36 13.09
N THR A 33 30.33 -7.72 11.92
CA THR A 33 29.21 -7.42 11.03
C THR A 33 28.96 -8.50 9.98
N THR A 34 29.78 -9.55 9.92
CA THR A 34 29.52 -10.71 9.05
C THR A 34 28.19 -11.32 9.42
N LEU A 35 27.33 -11.55 8.43
CA LEU A 35 26.00 -12.10 8.63
C LEU A 35 26.09 -13.64 8.55
N PRO A 36 26.07 -14.39 9.67
CA PRO A 36 26.17 -15.84 9.62
C PRO A 36 24.87 -16.47 9.11
N ASP A 37 24.96 -17.65 8.50
CA ASP A 37 23.80 -18.41 8.01
C ASP A 37 22.75 -18.65 9.10
N ALA A 38 23.19 -18.82 10.35
CA ALA A 38 22.29 -18.96 11.50
C ALA A 38 21.42 -17.71 11.72
N GLU A 39 21.98 -16.51 11.51
CA GLU A 39 21.25 -15.26 11.63
C GLU A 39 20.32 -15.05 10.43
N ILE A 40 20.76 -15.40 9.22
CA ILE A 40 19.90 -15.42 8.03
C ILE A 40 18.71 -16.36 8.26
N GLY A 41 18.95 -17.57 8.74
CA GLY A 41 17.92 -18.55 9.05
C GLY A 41 16.97 -18.07 10.15
N ARG A 42 17.49 -17.43 11.20
CA ARG A 42 16.68 -16.83 12.27
C ARG A 42 15.75 -15.75 11.73
N ILE A 43 16.26 -14.84 10.89
CA ILE A 43 15.45 -13.78 10.27
C ILE A 43 14.43 -14.38 9.29
N ALA A 44 14.84 -15.31 8.43
CA ALA A 44 13.97 -15.97 7.46
C ALA A 44 12.79 -16.69 8.14
N ALA A 45 12.98 -17.25 9.33
CA ALA A 45 11.92 -17.91 10.09
C ALA A 45 10.76 -16.98 10.51
N PHE A 46 10.95 -15.64 10.52
CA PHE A 46 9.88 -14.68 10.77
C PHE A 46 9.03 -14.37 9.52
N PHE A 47 9.45 -14.79 8.33
CA PHE A 47 8.78 -14.54 7.05
C PHE A 47 8.15 -15.81 6.46
N SER A 48 7.49 -16.61 7.30
CA SER A 48 6.74 -17.78 6.85
C SER A 48 5.41 -17.42 6.21
N ALA A 49 4.97 -18.21 5.24
CA ALA A 49 3.61 -18.10 4.71
C ALA A 49 2.57 -18.41 5.82
N PRO A 50 1.44 -17.68 5.85
CA PRO A 50 0.28 -18.04 6.66
C PRO A 50 -0.21 -19.47 6.38
N PRO A 51 -0.93 -20.10 7.32
CA PRO A 51 -1.50 -21.43 7.14
C PRO A 51 -2.74 -21.36 6.24
N TYR A 52 -2.53 -21.22 4.92
CA TYR A 52 -3.61 -21.20 3.94
C TYR A 52 -4.42 -22.50 3.95
N ALA A 53 -5.74 -22.37 3.79
CA ALA A 53 -6.62 -23.52 3.67
C ALA A 53 -6.43 -24.19 2.31
N SER A 54 -6.53 -25.53 2.28
CA SER A 54 -6.71 -26.27 1.03
C SER A 54 -8.17 -26.10 0.61
N VAL A 55 -8.39 -25.29 -0.43
CA VAL A 55 -9.72 -24.92 -0.92
C VAL A 55 -9.95 -25.45 -2.32
N ASP A 56 -11.21 -25.73 -2.66
CA ASP A 56 -11.63 -25.92 -4.04
C ASP A 56 -11.68 -24.55 -4.72
N THR A 57 -10.68 -24.28 -5.55
CA THR A 57 -10.52 -22.99 -6.24
C THR A 57 -11.68 -22.67 -7.18
N ALA A 58 -12.31 -23.68 -7.76
CA ALA A 58 -13.45 -23.46 -8.64
C ALA A 58 -14.69 -23.07 -7.83
N ALA A 59 -14.87 -23.67 -6.66
CA ALA A 59 -15.95 -23.30 -5.74
C ALA A 59 -15.77 -21.88 -5.17
N GLU A 60 -14.55 -21.52 -4.75
CA GLU A 60 -14.21 -20.15 -4.28
C GLU A 60 -14.52 -19.10 -5.35
N ALA A 61 -14.05 -19.33 -6.59
CA ALA A 61 -14.28 -18.42 -7.71
C ALA A 61 -15.78 -18.29 -8.04
N ALA A 62 -16.52 -19.39 -8.04
CA ALA A 62 -17.97 -19.38 -8.30
C ALA A 62 -18.75 -18.58 -7.25
N VAL A 63 -18.35 -18.66 -5.97
CA VAL A 63 -18.93 -17.86 -4.89
C VAL A 63 -18.66 -16.37 -5.11
N LEU A 64 -17.41 -16.00 -5.40
CA LEU A 64 -17.06 -14.60 -5.70
C LEU A 64 -17.81 -14.07 -6.91
N GLU A 65 -17.96 -14.87 -7.96
CA GLU A 65 -18.67 -14.50 -9.19
C GLU A 65 -20.16 -14.30 -8.93
N ALA A 66 -20.79 -15.16 -8.12
CA ALA A 66 -22.18 -15.01 -7.69
C ALA A 66 -22.39 -13.74 -6.83
N HIS A 67 -21.46 -13.43 -5.92
CA HIS A 67 -21.49 -12.18 -5.14
C HIS A 67 -21.33 -10.95 -6.04
N CYS A 68 -20.40 -10.97 -7.00
CA CYS A 68 -20.22 -9.88 -7.97
C CYS A 68 -21.46 -9.68 -8.85
N ALA A 69 -22.12 -10.76 -9.27
CA ALA A 69 -23.33 -10.69 -10.09
C ALA A 69 -24.54 -10.12 -9.34
N SER A 70 -24.61 -10.31 -8.03
CA SER A 70 -25.71 -9.82 -7.18
C SER A 70 -25.50 -8.41 -6.65
N GLU A 71 -24.25 -7.94 -6.52
CA GLU A 71 -23.89 -6.65 -5.92
C GLU A 71 -22.93 -5.85 -6.84
N PRO A 72 -23.45 -5.01 -7.76
CA PRO A 72 -22.62 -4.30 -8.74
C PRO A 72 -21.56 -3.35 -8.15
N ILE A 73 -21.87 -2.70 -7.02
CA ILE A 73 -20.91 -1.82 -6.32
C ILE A 73 -19.75 -2.65 -5.75
N PHE A 74 -20.04 -3.81 -5.18
CA PHE A 74 -19.03 -4.74 -4.70
C PHE A 74 -18.18 -5.25 -5.87
N ALA A 75 -18.78 -5.63 -7.00
CA ALA A 75 -18.04 -6.05 -8.20
C ALA A 75 -17.06 -4.96 -8.68
N ASN A 76 -17.50 -3.69 -8.66
CA ASN A 76 -16.66 -2.56 -9.00
C ASN A 76 -15.47 -2.39 -8.05
N TRP A 77 -15.69 -2.60 -6.74
CA TRP A 77 -14.64 -2.57 -5.73
C TRP A 77 -13.66 -3.74 -5.90
N VAL A 78 -14.14 -4.99 -6.04
CA VAL A 78 -13.28 -6.17 -6.26
C VAL A 78 -12.37 -5.96 -7.46
N ARG A 79 -12.90 -5.44 -8.56
CA ARG A 79 -12.14 -5.20 -9.80
C ARG A 79 -10.96 -4.23 -9.62
N ARG A 80 -11.09 -3.24 -8.74
CA ARG A 80 -10.12 -2.13 -8.61
C ARG A 80 -9.22 -2.28 -7.40
N ASN A 81 -9.78 -2.78 -6.31
CA ASN A 81 -9.13 -2.87 -5.02
C ASN A 81 -8.66 -4.29 -4.69
N SER A 82 -8.70 -5.24 -5.62
CA SER A 82 -8.15 -6.57 -5.37
C SER A 82 -7.31 -7.09 -6.53
N HIS A 83 -6.33 -7.92 -6.19
CA HIS A 83 -5.44 -8.60 -7.13
C HIS A 83 -5.37 -10.10 -6.80
N ALA A 84 -5.09 -10.91 -7.81
CA ALA A 84 -4.87 -12.34 -7.61
C ALA A 84 -3.67 -12.58 -6.67
N HIS A 85 -3.79 -13.56 -5.79
CA HIS A 85 -2.71 -13.97 -4.90
C HIS A 85 -1.97 -15.21 -5.46
N GLN A 86 -0.75 -15.45 -5.00
CA GLN A 86 0.01 -16.65 -5.37
C GLN A 86 -0.60 -17.94 -4.77
N ALA A 87 -1.28 -17.82 -3.63
CA ALA A 87 -2.00 -18.94 -3.02
C ALA A 87 -3.38 -19.05 -3.71
N PRO A 88 -3.72 -20.21 -4.29
CA PRO A 88 -5.01 -20.39 -4.98
C PRO A 88 -6.21 -20.20 -4.04
N GLY A 89 -7.27 -19.54 -4.51
CA GLY A 89 -8.46 -19.21 -3.71
C GLY A 89 -8.28 -18.03 -2.74
N TYR A 90 -7.17 -17.29 -2.87
CA TYR A 90 -6.89 -16.08 -2.11
C TYR A 90 -6.65 -14.87 -3.03
N ARG A 91 -6.85 -13.67 -2.48
CA ARG A 91 -6.65 -12.38 -3.14
C ARG A 91 -6.03 -11.39 -2.17
N ALA A 92 -5.21 -10.48 -2.72
CA ALA A 92 -4.71 -9.33 -2.00
C ALA A 92 -5.68 -8.15 -2.21
N VAL A 93 -6.06 -7.48 -1.12
CA VAL A 93 -7.00 -6.35 -1.12
C VAL A 93 -6.28 -5.07 -0.75
N THR A 94 -6.39 -4.06 -1.59
CA THR A 94 -5.98 -2.68 -1.31
C THR A 94 -7.12 -1.91 -0.66
N VAL A 95 -6.99 -1.63 0.63
CA VAL A 95 -7.86 -0.74 1.39
C VAL A 95 -7.39 0.70 1.14
N SER A 96 -8.17 1.43 0.34
CA SER A 96 -7.87 2.82 0.01
C SER A 96 -8.18 3.73 1.20
N LEU A 97 -7.19 4.54 1.61
CA LEU A 97 -7.34 5.57 2.64
C LEU A 97 -7.65 6.95 2.05
N LYS A 98 -8.27 6.97 0.86
CA LYS A 98 -8.42 8.18 0.03
C LYS A 98 -9.84 8.36 -0.47
N ALA A 99 -10.81 8.03 0.39
CA ALA A 99 -12.20 8.43 0.18
C ALA A 99 -12.30 9.96 0.18
N THR A 100 -13.18 10.51 -0.65
CA THR A 100 -13.39 11.97 -0.75
C THR A 100 -13.67 12.58 0.62
N GLY A 101 -12.92 13.64 0.96
CA GLY A 101 -13.03 14.36 2.23
C GLY A 101 -12.11 13.83 3.33
N ASN A 102 -11.39 12.72 3.10
CA ASN A 102 -10.33 12.26 3.98
C ASN A 102 -8.96 12.69 3.44
N PRO A 103 -8.07 13.27 4.27
CA PRO A 103 -6.69 13.52 3.88
C PRO A 103 -6.03 12.22 3.39
N PRO A 104 -5.35 12.21 2.23
CA PRO A 104 -4.77 10.99 1.70
C PRO A 104 -3.79 10.32 2.66
N GLY A 105 -4.06 9.06 3.00
CA GLY A 105 -3.23 8.27 3.90
C GLY A 105 -3.60 8.38 5.38
N ASP A 106 -4.54 9.25 5.74
CA ASP A 106 -5.02 9.34 7.11
C ASP A 106 -6.04 8.23 7.42
N ILE A 107 -6.00 7.77 8.67
CA ILE A 107 -6.95 6.82 9.22
C ILE A 107 -7.22 7.21 10.69
N SER A 108 -8.49 7.27 11.07
CA SER A 108 -8.86 7.55 12.46
C SER A 108 -8.58 6.35 13.38
N ALA A 109 -8.46 6.58 14.69
CA ALA A 109 -8.30 5.51 15.68
C ALA A 109 -9.42 4.46 15.59
N ALA A 110 -10.68 4.90 15.48
CA ALA A 110 -11.82 3.99 15.34
C ALA A 110 -11.76 3.18 14.04
N GLN A 111 -11.36 3.79 12.91
CA GLN A 111 -11.18 3.05 11.66
C GLN A 111 -10.04 2.04 11.76
N LEU A 112 -8.94 2.40 12.43
CA LEU A 112 -7.80 1.52 12.63
C LEU A 112 -8.16 0.30 13.50
N ASP A 113 -8.89 0.51 14.60
CA ASP A 113 -9.38 -0.58 15.45
C ASP A 113 -10.28 -1.53 14.65
N ARG A 114 -11.21 -0.99 13.86
CA ARG A 114 -12.10 -1.82 13.01
C ARG A 114 -11.35 -2.52 11.88
N LEU A 115 -10.33 -1.88 11.31
CA LEU A 115 -9.47 -2.52 10.32
C LEU A 115 -8.65 -3.66 10.96
N ALA A 116 -8.23 -3.52 12.22
CA ALA A 116 -7.57 -4.59 12.97
C ALA A 116 -8.51 -5.80 13.19
N ASP A 117 -9.76 -5.57 13.59
CA ASP A 117 -10.79 -6.64 13.71
C ASP A 117 -10.96 -7.40 12.37
N LEU A 118 -11.10 -6.65 11.26
CA LEU A 118 -11.26 -7.24 9.93
C LEU A 118 -10.00 -7.98 9.47
N CYS A 119 -8.83 -7.46 9.83
CA CYS A 119 -7.55 -8.08 9.54
C CYS A 119 -7.39 -9.42 10.27
N GLU A 120 -7.78 -9.49 11.54
CA GLU A 120 -7.80 -10.73 12.32
C GLU A 120 -8.77 -11.76 11.74
N ALA A 121 -9.97 -11.32 11.33
CA ALA A 121 -10.99 -12.19 10.77
C ALA A 121 -10.64 -12.73 9.36
N TYR A 122 -10.03 -11.90 8.51
CA TYR A 122 -9.96 -12.17 7.06
C TYR A 122 -8.54 -12.20 6.46
N SER A 123 -7.50 -11.80 7.19
CA SER A 123 -6.13 -11.69 6.67
C SER A 123 -5.07 -12.11 7.70
N PHE A 124 -5.39 -13.12 8.52
CA PHE A 124 -4.49 -13.72 9.51
C PHE A 124 -3.88 -12.71 10.51
N GLY A 125 -4.58 -11.61 10.80
CA GLY A 125 -4.09 -10.55 11.69
C GLY A 125 -2.90 -9.77 11.12
N GLN A 126 -2.64 -9.86 9.81
CA GLN A 126 -1.56 -9.14 9.14
C GLN A 126 -2.08 -8.16 8.08
N LEU A 127 -1.56 -6.94 8.15
CA LEU A 127 -1.76 -5.89 7.15
C LEU A 127 -0.42 -5.24 6.80
N ARG A 128 -0.35 -4.60 5.63
CA ARG A 128 0.87 -3.93 5.14
C ARG A 128 0.54 -2.52 4.68
N THR A 129 1.29 -1.53 5.15
CA THR A 129 1.21 -0.17 4.61
C THR A 129 2.02 -0.08 3.32
N THR A 130 1.54 0.68 2.33
CA THR A 130 2.23 0.87 1.05
C THR A 130 2.78 2.30 0.91
N HIS A 131 3.77 2.48 0.04
CA HIS A 131 4.28 3.80 -0.32
C HIS A 131 3.22 4.68 -0.99
N GLN A 132 2.17 4.08 -1.53
CA GLN A 132 0.99 4.77 -2.05
C GLN A 132 0.08 5.29 -0.93
N GLN A 133 0.45 5.21 0.35
CA GLN A 133 -0.38 5.65 1.49
C GLN A 133 -1.71 4.87 1.61
N ASN A 134 -1.70 3.59 1.25
CA ASN A 134 -2.82 2.66 1.45
C ASN A 134 -2.42 1.50 2.36
N VAL A 135 -3.41 0.70 2.75
CA VAL A 135 -3.20 -0.56 3.48
C VAL A 135 -3.54 -1.75 2.58
N VAL A 136 -2.79 -2.84 2.67
CA VAL A 136 -3.03 -4.09 1.98
C VAL A 136 -3.33 -5.20 2.98
N LEU A 137 -4.45 -5.89 2.77
CA LEU A 137 -4.78 -7.19 3.37
C LEU A 137 -4.42 -8.26 2.34
N ALA A 138 -3.27 -8.91 2.50
CA ALA A 138 -2.67 -9.71 1.43
C ALA A 138 -3.32 -11.09 1.25
N ASP A 139 -3.98 -11.58 2.29
CA ASP A 139 -4.22 -13.01 2.49
C ASP A 139 -5.73 -13.31 2.68
N VAL A 140 -6.59 -12.71 1.84
CA VAL A 140 -8.05 -12.81 1.95
C VAL A 140 -8.60 -13.91 1.06
N ARG A 141 -9.45 -14.81 1.58
CA ARG A 141 -10.15 -15.81 0.75
C ARG A 141 -11.18 -15.17 -0.17
N GLU A 142 -11.36 -15.72 -1.37
CA GLU A 142 -12.29 -15.16 -2.36
C GLU A 142 -13.74 -15.13 -1.85
N SER A 143 -14.18 -16.19 -1.17
CA SER A 143 -15.49 -16.27 -0.51
C SER A 143 -15.69 -15.25 0.62
N ASP A 144 -14.60 -14.82 1.26
CA ASP A 144 -14.60 -13.85 2.38
C ASP A 144 -14.59 -12.37 1.92
N LEU A 145 -14.45 -12.09 0.61
CA LEU A 145 -14.38 -10.72 0.12
C LEU A 145 -15.66 -9.91 0.36
N LEU A 146 -16.83 -10.51 0.20
CA LEU A 146 -18.11 -9.80 0.38
C LEU A 146 -18.31 -9.35 1.84
N PRO A 147 -18.18 -10.21 2.87
CA PRO A 147 -18.28 -9.78 4.25
C PRO A 147 -17.16 -8.80 4.65
N LEU A 148 -15.92 -8.98 4.15
CA LEU A 148 -14.84 -8.01 4.35
C LEU A 148 -15.21 -6.63 3.80
N TRP A 149 -15.67 -6.57 2.55
CA TRP A 149 -16.08 -5.31 1.90
C TRP A 149 -17.21 -4.61 2.67
N ARG A 150 -18.22 -5.36 3.14
CA ARG A 150 -19.30 -4.80 3.99
C ARG A 150 -18.74 -4.22 5.30
N GLY A 151 -17.79 -4.92 5.92
CA GLY A 151 -17.07 -4.44 7.10
C GLY A 151 -16.31 -3.12 6.84
N LEU A 152 -15.56 -3.05 5.75
CA LEU A 152 -14.85 -1.83 5.31
C LEU A 152 -15.82 -0.69 4.98
N GLN A 153 -16.94 -1.00 4.32
CA GLN A 153 -17.96 -0.03 3.94
C GLN A 153 -18.58 0.64 5.17
N ALA A 154 -18.84 -0.14 6.23
CA ALA A 154 -19.41 0.37 7.48
C ALA A 154 -18.53 1.43 8.17
N VAL A 155 -17.24 1.50 7.83
CA VAL A 155 -16.27 2.46 8.38
C VAL A 155 -15.67 3.40 7.33
N GLY A 156 -16.25 3.44 6.13
CA GLY A 156 -15.83 4.35 5.05
C GLY A 156 -14.49 3.99 4.39
N LEU A 157 -14.05 2.73 4.47
CA LEU A 157 -12.78 2.23 3.91
C LEU A 157 -12.94 1.38 2.64
N ALA A 158 -14.12 1.40 2.02
CA ALA A 158 -14.44 0.61 0.83
C ALA A 158 -14.40 1.42 -0.48
N CYS A 159 -13.64 2.52 -0.53
CA CYS A 159 -13.59 3.37 -1.72
C CYS A 159 -12.97 2.62 -2.92
N PRO A 160 -13.69 2.50 -4.06
CA PRO A 160 -13.26 1.72 -5.21
C PRO A 160 -12.37 2.52 -6.19
N ASN A 161 -11.29 3.12 -5.70
CA ASN A 161 -10.47 4.06 -6.49
C ASN A 161 -9.00 3.67 -6.66
N ALA A 162 -8.55 2.51 -6.17
CA ALA A 162 -7.15 2.10 -6.23
C ALA A 162 -6.61 2.16 -7.67
N GLY A 163 -5.49 2.87 -7.87
CA GLY A 163 -4.86 3.09 -9.18
C GLY A 163 -5.47 4.16 -10.08
N TYR A 164 -6.45 4.94 -9.59
CA TYR A 164 -7.05 6.07 -10.33
C TYR A 164 -6.62 7.42 -9.74
N LEU A 165 -6.96 8.52 -10.41
CA LEU A 165 -6.56 9.89 -10.03
C LEU A 165 -6.81 10.23 -8.55
N THR A 166 -7.90 9.74 -7.94
CA THR A 166 -8.19 10.02 -6.53
C THR A 166 -7.41 9.14 -5.55
N ASP A 167 -6.70 8.11 -6.03
CA ASP A 167 -5.71 7.34 -5.29
C ASP A 167 -4.33 8.04 -5.24
N MET A 168 -4.33 9.34 -4.95
CA MET A 168 -3.16 10.21 -5.04
C MET A 168 -2.24 10.12 -3.82
N ILE A 169 -0.93 10.31 -4.00
CA ILE A 169 -0.01 10.50 -2.89
C ILE A 169 0.01 11.98 -2.50
N CYS A 170 -0.17 12.29 -1.22
CA CYS A 170 -0.15 13.65 -0.72
C CYS A 170 0.67 13.75 0.56
N CYS A 171 1.71 14.57 0.56
CA CYS A 171 2.40 14.91 1.80
C CYS A 171 1.51 15.85 2.65
N PRO A 172 1.77 16.00 3.97
CA PRO A 172 0.95 16.86 4.82
C PRO A 172 1.03 18.36 4.51
N GLY A 173 2.03 18.79 3.74
CA GLY A 173 2.26 20.19 3.39
C GLY A 173 2.26 21.12 4.60
N GLY A 174 1.89 22.39 4.38
CA GLY A 174 1.82 23.43 5.41
C GLY A 174 0.68 23.23 6.42
N ASP A 175 -0.08 22.14 6.33
CA ASP A 175 -1.10 21.81 7.32
C ASP A 175 -0.47 21.25 8.61
N PHE A 176 0.64 20.50 8.49
CA PHE A 176 1.40 19.98 9.64
C PHE A 176 2.92 20.20 9.56
N CYS A 177 3.50 20.31 8.36
CA CYS A 177 4.95 20.37 8.19
C CYS A 177 5.47 21.82 8.20
N SER A 178 6.37 22.13 9.14
CA SER A 178 7.00 23.45 9.27
C SER A 178 8.01 23.78 8.15
N LEU A 179 8.37 22.80 7.30
CA LEU A 179 9.25 23.00 6.15
C LEU A 179 8.50 23.27 4.85
N ALA A 180 7.17 23.20 4.87
CA ALA A 180 6.37 23.34 3.68
C ALA A 180 6.27 24.79 3.20
N ASN A 181 6.23 24.98 1.89
CA ASN A 181 6.00 26.29 1.27
C ASN A 181 4.51 26.49 0.92
N ALA A 182 3.76 25.40 0.82
CA ALA A 182 2.34 25.39 0.47
C ALA A 182 1.60 24.29 1.25
N LYS A 183 0.29 24.50 1.43
CA LYS A 183 -0.65 23.46 1.87
C LYS A 183 -0.92 22.50 0.71
N SER A 184 -1.10 21.22 1.03
CA SER A 184 -1.31 20.17 0.02
C SER A 184 -2.58 19.37 0.26
N ILE A 185 -3.00 19.17 1.51
CA ILE A 185 -4.23 18.45 1.83
C ILE A 185 -5.47 19.13 1.22
N PRO A 186 -5.66 20.47 1.32
CA PRO A 186 -6.79 21.13 0.66
C PRO A 186 -6.78 21.03 -0.87
N VAL A 187 -5.59 20.90 -1.48
CA VAL A 187 -5.47 20.69 -2.94
C VAL A 187 -5.92 19.28 -3.30
N ALA A 188 -5.49 18.28 -2.53
CA ALA A 188 -5.94 16.90 -2.70
C ALA A 188 -7.46 16.78 -2.54
N GLU A 189 -8.03 17.42 -1.51
CA GLU A 189 -9.48 17.46 -1.26
C GLU A 189 -10.24 18.10 -2.43
N ALA A 190 -9.76 19.24 -2.96
CA ALA A 190 -10.38 19.90 -4.11
C ALA A 190 -10.36 19.02 -5.37
N ILE A 191 -9.31 18.24 -5.57
CA ILE A 191 -9.23 17.26 -6.66
C ILE A 191 -10.20 16.11 -6.41
N GLN A 192 -10.21 15.51 -5.21
CA GLN A 192 -11.17 14.46 -4.87
C GLN A 192 -12.62 14.91 -5.11
N ALA A 193 -12.99 16.11 -4.67
CA ALA A 193 -14.34 16.67 -4.87
C ALA A 193 -14.64 16.92 -6.36
N ARG A 194 -13.65 17.38 -7.14
CA ARG A 194 -13.83 17.63 -8.58
C ARG A 194 -14.03 16.35 -9.40
N PHE A 195 -13.52 15.22 -8.89
CA PHE A 195 -13.56 13.90 -9.54
C PHE A 195 -14.28 12.87 -8.66
N GLU A 196 -15.34 13.28 -7.96
CA GLU A 196 -16.15 12.41 -7.09
C GLU A 196 -17.05 11.43 -7.87
N ASP A 197 -17.40 11.79 -9.11
CA ASP A 197 -18.13 10.91 -10.03
C ASP A 197 -17.21 9.76 -10.46
N LEU A 198 -17.49 8.57 -9.94
CA LEU A 198 -16.71 7.37 -10.19
C LEU A 198 -16.73 6.96 -11.67
N ASP A 199 -17.85 7.12 -12.38
CA ASP A 199 -17.93 6.73 -13.79
C ASP A 199 -17.00 7.62 -14.62
N TYR A 200 -17.04 8.93 -14.37
CA TYR A 200 -16.12 9.87 -15.01
C TYR A 200 -14.65 9.59 -14.64
N LEU A 201 -14.37 9.30 -13.36
CA LEU A 201 -13.04 8.92 -12.90
C LEU A 201 -12.52 7.67 -13.62
N TYR A 202 -13.39 6.69 -13.85
CA TYR A 202 -13.04 5.45 -14.53
C TYR A 202 -12.80 5.64 -16.02
N ASP A 203 -13.56 6.53 -16.67
CA ASP A 203 -13.39 6.89 -18.09
C ASP A 203 -12.05 7.61 -18.36
N LEU A 204 -11.51 8.35 -17.38
CA LEU A 204 -10.16 8.91 -17.47
C LEU A 204 -9.07 7.83 -17.51
N GLY A 205 -9.37 6.64 -16.96
CA GLY A 205 -8.43 5.54 -16.82
C GLY A 205 -7.44 5.70 -15.67
N PRO A 206 -6.48 4.77 -15.53
CA PRO A 206 -5.46 4.81 -14.49
C PRO A 206 -4.60 6.08 -14.62
N LEU A 207 -4.44 6.80 -13.51
CA LEU A 207 -3.67 8.03 -13.48
C LEU A 207 -3.06 8.23 -12.09
N GLU A 208 -1.74 8.37 -12.04
CA GLU A 208 -1.00 8.63 -10.79
C GLU A 208 -0.81 10.13 -10.58
N LEU A 209 -1.05 10.59 -9.36
CA LEU A 209 -0.83 11.98 -8.96
C LEU A 209 -0.11 12.02 -7.61
N ASN A 210 1.00 12.74 -7.58
CA ASN A 210 1.85 12.94 -6.40
C ASN A 210 1.91 14.42 -6.06
N ILE A 211 1.60 14.77 -4.80
CA ILE A 211 1.46 16.14 -4.34
C ILE A 211 2.41 16.40 -3.17
N SER A 212 3.29 17.37 -3.36
CA SER A 212 4.26 17.81 -2.37
C SER A 212 4.11 19.30 -2.05
N GLY A 213 4.03 19.65 -0.78
CA GLY A 213 3.94 21.03 -0.30
C GLY A 213 5.25 21.84 -0.36
N CYS A 214 6.38 21.22 -0.72
CA CYS A 214 7.66 21.90 -0.94
C CYS A 214 8.60 21.09 -1.85
N MET A 215 9.78 21.66 -2.13
CA MET A 215 10.82 21.07 -2.97
C MET A 215 11.47 19.78 -2.42
N ASN A 216 11.18 19.42 -1.16
CA ASN A 216 11.69 18.17 -0.59
C ASN A 216 11.05 16.93 -1.23
N ALA A 217 9.90 17.10 -1.91
CA ALA A 217 9.26 16.07 -2.71
C ALA A 217 8.99 14.76 -1.92
N CYS A 218 8.35 14.88 -0.74
CA CYS A 218 8.07 13.75 0.14
C CYS A 218 6.83 12.94 -0.26
N GLY A 219 5.89 13.58 -0.98
CA GLY A 219 4.70 12.94 -1.52
C GLY A 219 4.71 12.91 -3.03
#